data_AF-A0A5Y5VF52-F1
#
_entry.id   AF-A0A5Y5VF52-F1
#
_cell.length_a   1.000
_cell.length_b   1.000
_cell.length_c   1.000
_cell.angle_alpha   90.00
_cell.angle_beta   90.00
_cell.angle_gamma   90.00
#
_symmetry.space_group_name_H-M   'P 1'
#
loop_
_entity.id
_entity.type
_entity.pdbx_description
1 polymer ?
#
loop_
_entity_poly.entity_id
_entity_poly.type
_entity_poly.pdbx_seq_one_letter_code
_entity_poly.pdbx_strand_id
1 'polypeptide(L)' 'EFILLKRFVSGISIQQIVNIDNIDIKKLYVHKLRLENKLGHSIHKIISNIL' A
#
# COMPACT_ATOMS: atom_id res chain seq x y z
N GLU A 1 -7.84 -5.59 1.47
CA GLU A 1 -7.35 -4.73 0.36
C GLU A 1 -7.78 -3.26 0.51
N PHE A 2 -9.07 -2.97 0.75
CA PHE A 2 -9.56 -1.58 0.87
C PHE A 2 -8.94 -0.78 2.02
N ILE A 3 -8.65 -1.42 3.17
CA ILE A 3 -7.98 -0.79 4.31
C ILE A 3 -6.54 -0.39 3.96
N LEU A 4 -5.78 -1.29 3.31
CA LEU A 4 -4.41 -1.01 2.87
C LEU A 4 -4.38 0.18 1.89
N LEU A 5 -5.33 0.20 0.95
CA LEU A 5 -5.48 1.31 0.02
C LEU A 5 -5.76 2.63 0.73
N LYS A 6 -6.68 2.65 1.71
CA LYS A 6 -6.97 3.84 2.52
C LYS A 6 -5.73 4.35 3.24
N ARG A 7 -4.90 3.45 3.78
CA ARG A 7 -3.65 3.82 4.47
C ARG A 7 -2.63 4.42 3.53
N PHE A 8 -2.44 3.82 2.35
CA PHE A 8 -1.62 4.42 1.30
C PHE A 8 -2.16 5.79 0.92
N VAL A 9 -3.42 5.94 0.53
CA VAL A 9 -4.00 7.26 0.18
C VAL A 9 -3.89 8.29 1.30
N SER A 10 -3.82 7.87 2.57
CA SER A 10 -3.62 8.74 3.74
C SER A 10 -2.15 9.09 4.01
N GLY A 11 -1.21 8.69 3.14
CA GLY A 11 0.22 8.97 3.27
C GLY A 11 0.95 8.13 4.33
N ILE A 12 0.34 7.05 4.83
CA ILE A 12 0.95 6.20 5.85
C ILE A 12 2.04 5.35 5.21
N SER A 13 3.24 5.38 5.78
CA SER A 13 4.39 4.65 5.23
C SER A 13 4.25 3.14 5.39
N ILE A 14 4.93 2.38 4.54
CA ILE A 14 4.96 0.91 4.62
C ILE A 14 5.39 0.42 6.01
N GLN A 15 6.40 1.06 6.62
CA GLN A 15 6.88 0.70 7.96
C GLN A 15 5.80 0.90 9.03
N GLN A 16 5.05 2.00 8.95
CA GLN A 16 3.92 2.25 9.85
C GLN A 16 2.83 1.21 9.66
N ILE A 17 2.51 0.83 8.41
CA ILE A 17 1.49 -0.20 8.13
C ILE A 17 1.92 -1.56 8.69
N VAL A 18 3.19 -1.95 8.49
CA VAL A 18 3.76 -3.18 9.06
C VAL A 18 3.59 -3.21 10.57
N ASN A 19 3.90 -2.10 11.26
CA ASN A 19 3.76 -2.02 12.71
C ASN A 19 2.31 -2.00 13.20
N ILE A 20 1.42 -1.22 12.56
CA ILE A 20 0.04 -1.08 13.00
C ILE A 20 -0.78 -2.35 12.72
N ASP A 21 -0.60 -2.96 11.54
CA ASP A 21 -1.36 -4.15 11.14
C ASP A 21 -0.67 -5.46 11.53
N ASN A 22 0.56 -5.41 12.08
CA ASN A 22 1.41 -6.58 12.33
C ASN A 22 1.50 -7.51 11.10
N ILE A 23 1.61 -6.91 9.91
CA ILE A 23 1.66 -7.61 8.64
C ILE A 23 3.12 -7.75 8.21
N ASP A 24 3.49 -8.96 7.78
CA ASP A 24 4.79 -9.20 7.16
C ASP A 24 4.99 -8.31 5.91
N ILE A 25 6.16 -7.69 5.82
CA ILE A 25 6.45 -6.73 4.76
C ILE A 25 6.34 -7.34 3.35
N LYS A 26 6.68 -8.63 3.17
CA LYS A 26 6.55 -9.30 1.86
C LYS A 26 5.08 -9.44 1.47
N LYS A 27 4.21 -9.79 2.43
CA LYS A 27 2.76 -9.82 2.19
C LYS A 27 2.22 -8.45 1.83
N LEU A 28 2.72 -7.39 2.47
CA LEU A 28 2.34 -6.02 2.15
C LEU A 28 2.69 -5.66 0.70
N TYR A 29 3.90 -6.02 0.24
CA TYR A 29 4.32 -5.81 -1.14
C TYR A 29 3.44 -6.54 -2.15
N VAL A 30 3.05 -7.79 -1.87
CA VAL A 30 2.12 -8.53 -2.73
C VAL A 30 0.77 -7.82 -2.81
N HIS A 31 0.25 -7.31 -1.69
CA HIS A 31 -0.99 -6.54 -1.67
C HIS A 31 -0.87 -5.21 -2.43
N LYS A 32 0.26 -4.50 -2.30
CA LYS A 32 0.56 -3.30 -3.09
C LYS A 32 0.52 -3.60 -4.59
N LEU A 33 1.24 -4.64 -5.03
CA LEU A 33 1.29 -5.03 -6.44
C LEU A 33 -0.10 -5.39 -6.99
N ARG A 34 -0.90 -6.13 -6.20
CA ARG A 34 -2.29 -6.45 -6.58
C ARG A 34 -3.18 -5.21 -6.67
N LEU A 35 -3.00 -4.24 -5.77
CA LEU A 35 -3.71 -2.96 -5.83
C LEU A 35 -3.30 -2.14 -7.06
N GLU A 36 -2.00 -2.09 -7.37
CA GLU A 36 -1.48 -1.44 -8.59
C GLU A 36 -2.06 -2.07 -9.86
N ASN A 37 -2.10 -3.40 -9.94
CA ASN A 37 -2.68 -4.11 -11.08
C ASN A 37 -4.20 -3.89 -11.21
N LYS A 38 -4.94 -3.79 -10.10
CA LYS A 38 -6.40 -3.56 -10.11
C LYS A 38 -6.78 -2.13 -10.45
N LEU A 39 -6.00 -1.16 -10.00
CA LEU A 39 -6.33 0.27 -10.09
C LEU A 39 -5.59 0.95 -11.26
N GLY A 40 -4.67 0.23 -11.90
CA GLY A 40 -3.87 0.71 -13.02
C GLY A 40 -2.85 1.77 -12.61
N HIS A 41 -2.26 2.41 -13.62
CA HIS A 41 -1.20 3.42 -13.46
C HIS A 41 -1.59 4.64 -12.61
N SER A 42 -2.89 4.89 -12.39
CA SER A 42 -3.41 6.00 -11.58
C SER A 42 -3.02 5.88 -10.11
N ILE A 43 -2.97 4.66 -9.56
CA ILE A 43 -2.57 4.45 -8.17
C ILE A 43 -1.06 4.49 -8.00
N HIS A 44 -0.30 4.14 -9.04
CA HIS A 44 1.15 4.15 -8.99
C HIS A 44 1.69 5.55 -8.65
N LYS A 45 1.08 6.62 -9.16
CA LYS A 45 1.41 8.00 -8.77
C LYS A 45 1.15 8.31 -7.30
N ILE A 46 0.07 7.77 -6.74
CA ILE A 46 -0.28 7.97 -5.33
C ILE A 46 0.71 7.19 -4.46
N ILE A 47 0.92 5.90 -4.76
CA ILE A 47 1.74 5.01 -3.94
C ILE A 47 3.25 5.33 -4.07
N SER A 48 3.75 5.69 -5.25
CA SER A 48 5.17 6.06 -5.43
C SER A 48 5.54 7.37 -4.73
N ASN A 49 4.57 8.23 -4.39
CA ASN A 49 4.83 9.45 -3.62
C ASN A 49 4.90 9.22 -2.10
N ILE A 50 4.59 8.01 -1.64
CA ILE A 50 4.53 7.64 -0.22
C ILE A 50 5.72 6.75 0.18
N LEU A 51 6.54 6.34 -0.79
CA LEU A 51 7.75 5.55 -0.63
C LEU A 51 8.96 6.43 -0.36
#